data_AF-A0A3C1IHX4-F1
#
_entry.id   AF-A0A3C1IHX4-F1
#
_cell.length_a   1.000
_cell.length_b   1.000
_cell.length_c   1.000
_cell.angle_alpha   90.00
_cell.angle_beta   90.00
_cell.angle_gamma   90.00
#
_symmetry.space_group_name_H-M   'P 1'
#
loop_
_entity.id
_entity.type
_entity.pdbx_description
1 polymer ?
#
loop_
_entity_poly.entity_id
_entity_poly.type
_entity_poly.pdbx_seq_one_letter_code
_entity_poly.pdbx_strand_id
1 'polypeptide(L)'
;DKVNNAPPVGSGIATLAVVLALILTTARGVAPSANQRPIMIGLIGTALIILTDILLISPVSSATATFVLMAIPTAIALYGCRTAVQRLASNELIRVVFPPLVLIVAVLGSILGGITNPTPAAALGAAGAIMLAAYRKLHDEGGSGKVIINSTLAVVIMILIGINFDLRINTTEVSAESWAAFFLAYAAYLYAGFGLLYACWVLYRTSVLSPVVRETAKVTSMVFTILIGSQLLNLVVISFGGEHYIQQFLKSYDSEFQVFLIVMLVLFVLGFVLDFLEIIYIVIPIVGPVIYGGTFDPKWVTIMVAVNLQTSFLTPPFGFALFYLRGVAPKEVTTGHIYRGVAPFVLIQVLGLTLLWFFPSIVTIIPSLIPN
;
A
#
# COMPACT_ATOMS: atom_id res chain seq x y z
N ASP A 1 -9.90 -23.42 -28.11
CA ASP A 1 -10.22 -23.52 -26.67
C ASP A 1 -10.12 -22.20 -25.92
N LYS A 2 -8.96 -21.52 -25.87
CA LYS A 2 -8.84 -20.21 -25.16
C LYS A 2 -9.75 -19.09 -25.67
N VAL A 3 -10.05 -19.07 -26.98
CA VAL A 3 -10.95 -18.07 -27.60
C VAL A 3 -12.43 -18.34 -27.29
N ASN A 4 -12.82 -19.62 -27.20
CA ASN A 4 -14.21 -20.01 -26.93
C ASN A 4 -14.58 -19.92 -25.43
N ASN A 5 -13.57 -19.99 -24.55
CA ASN A 5 -13.72 -19.80 -23.10
C ASN A 5 -13.39 -18.36 -22.64
N ALA A 6 -13.21 -17.43 -23.58
CA ALA A 6 -12.95 -16.04 -23.23
C ALA A 6 -14.21 -15.43 -22.58
N PRO A 7 -14.08 -14.71 -21.45
CA PRO A 7 -15.20 -14.04 -20.82
C PRO A 7 -15.83 -13.02 -21.77
N PRO A 8 -17.16 -12.85 -21.75
CA PRO A 8 -17.88 -11.95 -22.66
C PRO A 8 -17.59 -10.46 -22.44
N VAL A 9 -16.90 -10.12 -21.34
CA VAL A 9 -16.39 -8.77 -21.06
C VAL A 9 -14.91 -8.89 -20.71
N GLY A 10 -14.08 -8.09 -21.36
CA GLY A 10 -12.66 -8.01 -21.05
C GLY A 10 -12.45 -7.52 -19.61
N SER A 11 -11.55 -8.15 -18.86
CA SER A 11 -11.30 -7.80 -17.45
C SER A 11 -10.91 -6.32 -17.26
N GLY A 12 -10.09 -5.77 -18.16
CA GLY A 12 -9.71 -4.35 -18.16
C GLY A 12 -10.89 -3.39 -18.42
N ILE A 13 -11.84 -3.81 -19.25
CA ILE A 13 -13.02 -3.01 -19.60
C ILE A 13 -14.07 -3.09 -18.49
N ALA A 14 -14.28 -4.29 -17.94
CA ALA A 14 -15.14 -4.51 -16.79
C ALA A 14 -14.69 -3.65 -15.58
N THR A 15 -13.38 -3.67 -15.28
CA THR A 15 -12.80 -2.86 -14.20
C THR A 15 -12.97 -1.37 -14.45
N LEU A 16 -12.70 -0.88 -15.67
CA LEU A 16 -12.94 0.52 -16.04
C LEU A 16 -14.41 0.92 -15.87
N ALA A 17 -15.33 0.08 -16.33
CA ALA A 17 -16.76 0.34 -16.24
C ALA A 17 -17.24 0.38 -14.78
N VAL A 18 -16.76 -0.54 -13.92
CA VAL A 18 -17.06 -0.55 -12.49
C VAL A 18 -16.54 0.72 -11.81
N VAL A 19 -15.31 1.14 -12.11
CA VAL A 19 -14.73 2.38 -11.54
C VAL A 19 -15.53 3.60 -11.97
N LEU A 20 -15.90 3.72 -13.24
CA LEU A 20 -16.73 4.83 -13.75
C LEU A 20 -18.11 4.83 -13.11
N ALA A 21 -18.76 3.66 -12.99
CA ALA A 21 -20.05 3.52 -12.33
C ALA A 21 -19.99 3.93 -10.86
N LEU A 22 -18.95 3.52 -10.12
CA LEU A 22 -18.74 3.91 -8.72
C LEU A 22 -18.56 5.43 -8.58
N ILE A 23 -17.76 6.06 -9.44
CA ILE A 23 -17.56 7.52 -9.41
C ILE A 23 -18.89 8.25 -9.66
N LEU A 24 -19.64 7.85 -10.69
CA LEU A 24 -20.90 8.49 -11.08
C LEU A 24 -22.00 8.32 -10.02
N THR A 25 -22.15 7.10 -9.49
CA THR A 25 -23.13 6.80 -8.44
C THR A 25 -22.80 7.51 -7.12
N THR A 26 -21.53 7.52 -6.72
CA THR A 26 -21.08 8.24 -5.52
C THR A 26 -21.29 9.74 -5.67
N ALA A 27 -20.97 10.33 -6.84
CA ALA A 27 -21.20 11.75 -7.10
C ALA A 27 -22.68 12.14 -7.08
N ARG A 28 -23.58 11.22 -7.45
CA ARG A 28 -25.03 11.40 -7.30
C ARG A 28 -25.43 11.47 -5.81
N GLY A 29 -24.85 10.60 -4.98
CA GLY A 29 -25.09 10.57 -3.53
C GLY A 29 -24.59 11.81 -2.80
N VAL A 30 -23.47 12.40 -3.24
CA VAL A 30 -22.87 13.59 -2.62
C VAL A 30 -23.71 14.86 -2.84
N ALA A 31 -24.36 15.00 -3.99
CA ALA A 31 -25.18 16.17 -4.31
C ALA A 31 -26.50 15.75 -4.97
N PRO A 32 -27.46 15.20 -4.20
CA PRO A 32 -28.69 14.63 -4.74
C PRO A 32 -29.62 15.69 -5.36
N SER A 33 -29.57 16.93 -4.87
CA SER A 33 -30.37 18.07 -5.33
C SER A 33 -29.84 18.75 -6.60
N ALA A 34 -28.60 18.47 -7.01
CA ALA A 34 -28.01 19.08 -8.20
C ALA A 34 -28.44 18.37 -9.49
N ASN A 35 -28.51 19.10 -10.62
CA ASN A 35 -28.99 18.60 -11.91
C ASN A 35 -28.36 17.23 -12.29
N GLN A 36 -29.14 16.15 -12.27
CA GLN A 36 -28.59 14.79 -12.43
C GLN A 36 -28.35 14.39 -13.90
N ARG A 37 -28.77 15.21 -14.88
CA ARG A 37 -28.64 14.89 -16.31
C ARG A 37 -27.22 14.52 -16.73
N PRO A 38 -26.15 15.26 -16.36
CA PRO A 38 -24.79 14.93 -16.76
C PRO A 38 -24.31 13.58 -16.19
N ILE A 39 -24.69 13.26 -14.94
CA ILE A 39 -24.34 11.99 -14.30
C ILE A 39 -25.07 10.83 -14.99
N MET A 40 -26.34 11.02 -15.33
CA MET A 40 -27.14 10.00 -16.00
C MET A 40 -26.64 9.75 -17.43
N ILE A 41 -26.22 10.79 -18.15
CA ILE A 41 -25.52 10.67 -19.45
C ILE A 41 -24.22 9.87 -19.28
N GLY A 42 -23.46 10.15 -18.21
CA GLY A 42 -22.26 9.38 -17.87
C GLY A 42 -22.54 7.90 -17.63
N LEU A 43 -23.61 7.58 -16.87
CA LEU A 43 -24.02 6.19 -16.59
C LEU A 43 -24.46 5.46 -17.85
N ILE A 44 -25.17 6.14 -18.76
CA ILE A 44 -25.51 5.61 -20.08
C ILE A 44 -24.23 5.35 -20.87
N GLY A 45 -23.25 6.26 -20.84
CA GLY A 45 -21.93 6.05 -21.43
C GLY A 45 -21.21 4.81 -20.89
N THR A 46 -21.23 4.60 -19.57
CA THR A 46 -20.66 3.41 -18.92
C THR A 46 -21.39 2.12 -19.32
N ALA A 47 -22.73 2.15 -19.42
CA ALA A 47 -23.49 1.01 -19.91
C ALA A 47 -23.19 0.71 -21.40
N LEU A 48 -22.99 1.76 -22.22
CA LEU A 48 -22.57 1.63 -23.61
C LEU A 48 -21.17 1.01 -23.73
N ILE A 49 -20.23 1.32 -22.82
CA ILE A 49 -18.90 0.68 -22.80
C ILE A 49 -19.04 -0.84 -22.66
N ILE A 50 -19.87 -1.31 -21.71
CA ILE A 50 -20.11 -2.74 -21.49
C ILE A 50 -20.81 -3.37 -22.70
N LEU A 51 -21.82 -2.69 -23.25
CA LEU A 51 -22.55 -3.19 -24.43
C LEU A 51 -21.67 -3.28 -25.68
N THR A 52 -20.82 -2.29 -25.91
CA THR A 52 -19.86 -2.29 -27.03
C THR A 52 -18.86 -3.43 -26.88
N ASP A 53 -18.41 -3.73 -25.66
CA ASP A 53 -17.51 -4.85 -25.41
C ASP A 53 -18.18 -6.19 -25.72
N ILE A 54 -19.41 -6.40 -25.24
CA ILE A 54 -20.14 -7.66 -25.46
C ILE A 54 -20.49 -7.88 -26.93
N LEU A 55 -20.85 -6.82 -27.66
CA LEU A 55 -21.44 -6.95 -29.00
C LEU A 55 -20.45 -6.76 -30.15
N LEU A 56 -19.41 -5.94 -29.96
CA LEU A 56 -18.56 -5.46 -31.06
C LEU A 56 -17.09 -5.86 -30.90
N ILE A 57 -16.68 -6.33 -29.71
CA ILE A 57 -15.28 -6.70 -29.45
C ILE A 57 -15.17 -8.22 -29.34
N SER A 58 -14.41 -8.80 -30.26
CA SER A 58 -14.09 -10.23 -30.27
C SER A 58 -12.69 -10.43 -29.67
N PRO A 59 -12.37 -11.61 -29.09
CA PRO A 59 -11.03 -11.90 -28.55
C PRO A 59 -9.89 -11.80 -29.57
N VAL A 60 -10.19 -11.66 -30.86
CA VAL A 60 -9.23 -11.54 -31.97
C VAL A 60 -9.14 -10.09 -32.52
N SER A 61 -9.89 -9.15 -31.96
CA SER A 61 -9.87 -7.75 -32.39
C SER A 61 -8.52 -7.09 -32.13
N SER A 62 -8.01 -6.33 -33.10
CA SER A 62 -6.76 -5.57 -32.93
C SER A 62 -6.95 -4.42 -31.93
N ALA A 63 -5.87 -4.03 -31.25
CA ALA A 63 -5.89 -2.94 -30.26
C ALA A 63 -6.45 -1.63 -30.83
N THR A 64 -6.14 -1.32 -32.09
CA THR A 64 -6.64 -0.13 -32.79
C THR A 64 -8.14 -0.19 -33.05
N ALA A 65 -8.67 -1.36 -33.44
CA ALA A 65 -10.10 -1.53 -33.67
C ALA A 65 -10.89 -1.37 -32.36
N THR A 66 -10.40 -1.98 -31.27
CA THR A 66 -10.97 -1.83 -29.93
C THR A 66 -10.98 -0.38 -29.47
N PHE A 67 -9.88 0.35 -29.64
CA PHE A 67 -9.78 1.77 -29.27
C PHE A 67 -10.80 2.65 -30.01
N VAL A 68 -10.94 2.47 -31.33
CA VAL A 68 -11.86 3.27 -32.15
C VAL A 68 -13.32 3.00 -31.78
N LEU A 69 -13.69 1.72 -31.60
CA LEU A 69 -15.05 1.34 -31.22
C LEU A 69 -15.41 1.85 -29.81
N MET A 70 -14.44 1.89 -28.89
CA MET A 70 -14.66 2.37 -27.53
C MET A 70 -14.59 3.88 -27.36
N ALA A 71 -14.04 4.62 -28.33
CA ALA A 71 -13.82 6.05 -28.19
C ALA A 71 -15.11 6.84 -27.88
N ILE A 72 -16.21 6.52 -28.58
CA ILE A 72 -17.49 7.22 -28.43
C ILE A 72 -18.15 6.90 -27.06
N PRO A 73 -18.37 5.63 -26.66
CA PRO A 73 -18.89 5.30 -25.34
C PRO A 73 -18.05 5.91 -24.20
N THR A 74 -16.72 5.87 -24.35
CA THR A 74 -15.80 6.41 -23.34
C THR A 74 -15.89 7.93 -23.25
N ALA A 75 -16.00 8.64 -24.38
CA ALA A 75 -16.17 10.10 -24.38
C ALA A 75 -17.47 10.53 -23.67
N ILE A 76 -18.56 9.81 -23.88
CA ILE A 76 -19.84 10.06 -23.21
C ILE A 76 -19.72 9.82 -21.70
N ALA A 77 -19.07 8.72 -21.30
CA ALA A 77 -18.81 8.42 -19.90
C ALA A 77 -17.94 9.50 -19.23
N LEU A 78 -16.89 9.96 -19.92
CA LEU A 78 -15.98 11.01 -19.46
C LEU A 78 -16.67 12.38 -19.31
N TYR A 79 -17.64 12.70 -20.18
CA TYR A 79 -18.44 13.91 -20.05
C TYR A 79 -19.19 13.96 -18.70
N GLY A 80 -19.87 12.86 -18.34
CA GLY A 80 -20.53 12.76 -17.04
C GLY A 80 -19.54 12.69 -15.88
N CYS A 81 -18.41 12.02 -16.09
CA CYS A 81 -17.35 11.89 -15.09
C CYS A 81 -16.74 13.25 -14.73
N ARG A 82 -16.59 14.18 -15.69
CA ARG A 82 -16.12 15.55 -15.42
C ARG A 82 -16.99 16.27 -14.39
N THR A 83 -18.32 16.20 -14.55
CA THR A 83 -19.26 16.79 -13.58
C THR A 83 -19.25 16.02 -12.26
N ALA A 84 -19.11 14.70 -12.29
CA ALA A 84 -19.03 13.87 -11.10
C ALA A 84 -17.79 14.23 -10.24
N VAL A 85 -16.62 14.35 -10.86
CA VAL A 85 -15.37 14.75 -10.19
C VAL A 85 -15.49 16.14 -9.56
N GLN A 86 -16.12 17.09 -10.24
CA GLN A 86 -16.36 18.43 -9.67
C GLN A 86 -17.24 18.37 -8.40
N ARG A 87 -18.28 17.54 -8.39
CA ARG A 87 -19.13 17.35 -7.19
C ARG A 87 -18.39 16.66 -6.07
N LEU A 88 -17.64 15.60 -6.38
CA LEU A 88 -16.84 14.88 -5.38
C LEU A 88 -15.78 15.80 -4.76
N ALA A 89 -15.12 16.64 -5.57
CA ALA A 89 -14.12 17.59 -5.11
C ALA A 89 -14.70 18.73 -4.25
N SER A 90 -16.00 19.02 -4.37
CA SER A 90 -16.68 20.03 -3.54
C SER A 90 -16.97 19.53 -2.12
N ASN A 91 -16.95 18.21 -1.88
CA ASN A 91 -17.18 17.63 -0.57
C ASN A 91 -15.88 17.64 0.26
N GLU A 92 -15.90 18.31 1.41
CA GLU A 92 -14.73 18.46 2.28
C GLU A 92 -14.19 17.13 2.79
N LEU A 93 -15.08 16.19 3.17
CA LEU A 93 -14.66 14.87 3.66
C LEU A 93 -13.90 14.11 2.57
N ILE A 94 -14.41 14.12 1.35
CA ILE A 94 -13.76 13.46 0.22
C ILE A 94 -12.43 14.15 -0.08
N ARG A 95 -12.38 15.49 -0.08
CA ARG A 95 -11.15 16.25 -0.35
C ARG A 95 -10.04 15.96 0.66
N VAL A 96 -10.40 15.73 1.92
CA VAL A 96 -9.42 15.47 3.00
C VAL A 96 -8.99 14.00 3.04
N VAL A 97 -9.92 13.06 2.87
CA VAL A 97 -9.66 11.63 3.09
C VAL A 97 -9.18 10.91 1.82
N PHE A 98 -9.61 11.37 0.65
CA PHE A 98 -9.32 10.68 -0.62
C PHE A 98 -7.83 10.67 -0.99
N PRO A 99 -7.06 11.76 -0.87
CA PRO A 99 -5.65 11.72 -1.26
C PRO A 99 -4.81 10.71 -0.44
N PRO A 100 -4.92 10.64 0.91
CA PRO A 100 -4.28 9.59 1.69
C PRO A 100 -4.73 8.17 1.30
N LEU A 101 -6.03 7.96 1.04
CA LEU A 101 -6.54 6.65 0.60
C LEU A 101 -5.92 6.21 -0.72
N VAL A 102 -5.79 7.12 -1.70
CA VAL A 102 -5.14 6.83 -2.98
C VAL A 102 -3.69 6.41 -2.76
N LEU A 103 -2.95 7.06 -1.85
CA LEU A 103 -1.59 6.65 -1.51
C LEU A 103 -1.55 5.27 -0.84
N ILE A 104 -2.46 4.97 0.08
CA ILE A 104 -2.54 3.66 0.72
C ILE A 104 -2.81 2.58 -0.33
N VAL A 105 -3.78 2.79 -1.22
CA VAL A 105 -4.11 1.83 -2.29
C VAL A 105 -2.95 1.69 -3.28
N ALA A 106 -2.25 2.77 -3.61
CA ALA A 106 -1.10 2.72 -4.50
C ALA A 106 0.06 1.92 -3.89
N VAL A 107 0.40 2.16 -2.62
CA VAL A 107 1.50 1.46 -1.91
C VAL A 107 1.13 0.01 -1.61
N LEU A 108 -0.05 -0.23 -1.03
CA LEU A 108 -0.50 -1.58 -0.70
C LEU A 108 -0.75 -2.39 -1.97
N GLY A 109 -1.33 -1.77 -2.99
CA GLY A 109 -1.57 -2.38 -4.30
C GLY A 109 -0.28 -2.74 -5.02
N SER A 110 0.77 -1.92 -4.95
CA SER A 110 2.07 -2.24 -5.57
C SER A 110 2.80 -3.39 -4.85
N ILE A 111 2.59 -3.54 -3.54
CA ILE A 111 3.12 -4.66 -2.75
C ILE A 111 2.32 -5.94 -3.03
N LEU A 112 0.99 -5.91 -2.85
CA LEU A 112 0.12 -7.08 -3.02
C LEU A 112 0.04 -7.55 -4.47
N GLY A 113 0.15 -6.63 -5.43
CA GLY A 113 0.22 -6.93 -6.86
C GLY A 113 1.58 -7.46 -7.31
N GLY A 114 2.56 -7.60 -6.43
CA GLY A 114 3.91 -8.10 -6.76
C GLY A 114 4.71 -7.18 -7.70
N ILE A 115 4.29 -5.92 -7.88
CA ILE A 115 4.94 -4.97 -8.78
C ILE A 115 6.24 -4.46 -8.16
N THR A 116 6.23 -4.19 -6.85
CA THR A 116 7.36 -3.61 -6.13
C THR A 116 7.54 -4.25 -4.76
N ASN A 117 8.80 -4.42 -4.33
CA ASN A 117 9.13 -4.75 -2.95
C ASN A 117 8.70 -3.64 -1.96
N PRO A 118 8.62 -3.91 -0.65
CA PRO A 118 8.21 -2.91 0.35
C PRO A 118 9.04 -1.62 0.35
N THR A 119 10.35 -1.70 0.08
CA THR A 119 11.24 -0.52 0.08
C THR A 119 10.93 0.47 -1.05
N PRO A 120 10.86 0.07 -2.34
CA PRO A 120 10.36 0.96 -3.40
C PRO A 120 8.91 1.43 -3.19
N ALA A 121 8.04 0.58 -2.64
CA ALA A 121 6.66 0.95 -2.33
C ALA A 121 6.59 2.08 -1.29
N ALA A 122 7.44 2.03 -0.25
CA ALA A 122 7.56 3.09 0.73
C ALA A 122 8.05 4.41 0.10
N ALA A 123 9.01 4.34 -0.84
CA ALA A 123 9.47 5.52 -1.57
C ALA A 123 8.36 6.16 -2.42
N LEU A 124 7.49 5.35 -3.05
CA LEU A 124 6.31 5.84 -3.77
C LEU A 124 5.34 6.58 -2.82
N GLY A 125 5.09 6.03 -1.63
CA GLY A 125 4.29 6.68 -0.59
C GLY A 125 4.87 8.02 -0.14
N ALA A 126 6.19 8.08 0.10
CA ALA A 126 6.89 9.31 0.48
C ALA A 126 6.86 10.36 -0.64
N ALA A 127 7.11 9.97 -1.88
CA ALA A 127 7.03 10.85 -3.04
C ALA A 127 5.61 11.43 -3.21
N GLY A 128 4.58 10.59 -3.07
CA GLY A 128 3.19 11.02 -3.12
C GLY A 128 2.80 11.98 -1.99
N ALA A 129 3.27 11.72 -0.76
CA ALA A 129 3.05 12.62 0.38
C ALA A 129 3.72 14.00 0.17
N ILE A 130 4.95 14.02 -0.37
CA ILE A 130 5.67 15.25 -0.73
C ILE A 130 4.89 16.04 -1.79
N MET A 131 4.42 15.38 -2.84
CA MET A 131 3.63 16.02 -3.90
C MET A 131 2.31 16.58 -3.35
N LEU A 132 1.57 15.83 -2.52
CA LEU A 132 0.33 16.32 -1.90
C LEU A 132 0.55 17.50 -0.97
N ALA A 133 1.61 17.46 -0.15
CA ALA A 133 1.97 18.56 0.73
C ALA A 133 2.32 19.82 -0.08
N ALA A 134 3.10 19.67 -1.16
CA ALA A 134 3.44 20.78 -2.05
C ALA A 134 2.20 21.35 -2.75
N TYR A 135 1.28 20.50 -3.21
CA TYR A 135 0.01 20.94 -3.82
C TYR A 135 -0.83 21.77 -2.84
N ARG A 136 -0.99 21.30 -1.60
CA ARG A 136 -1.73 22.02 -0.57
C ARG A 136 -1.07 23.37 -0.26
N LYS A 137 0.25 23.39 -0.11
CA LYS A 137 0.99 24.61 0.19
C LYS A 137 0.93 25.64 -0.95
N LEU A 138 1.03 25.20 -2.21
CA LEU A 138 0.86 26.07 -3.38
C LEU A 138 -0.55 26.69 -3.41
N HIS A 139 -1.58 25.92 -3.08
CA HIS A 139 -2.94 26.42 -3.02
C HIS A 139 -3.11 27.47 -1.91
N ASP A 140 -2.48 27.27 -0.74
CA ASP A 140 -2.49 28.24 0.36
C ASP A 140 -1.79 29.57 -0.02
N GLU A 141 -0.77 29.52 -0.88
CA GLU A 141 -0.07 30.70 -1.41
C GLU A 141 -0.75 31.36 -2.62
N GLY A 142 -1.92 30.86 -3.05
CA GLY A 142 -2.61 31.32 -4.27
C GLY A 142 -1.90 30.93 -5.58
N GLY A 143 -0.91 30.03 -5.51
CA GLY A 143 -0.16 29.53 -6.65
C GLY A 143 -0.89 28.43 -7.44
N SER A 144 -0.41 28.18 -8.65
CA SER A 144 -0.95 27.12 -9.52
C SER A 144 -0.35 25.76 -9.16
N GLY A 145 -1.17 24.86 -8.59
CA GLY A 145 -0.83 23.45 -8.36
C GLY A 145 -0.74 22.57 -9.63
N LYS A 146 -0.84 23.16 -10.84
CA LYS A 146 -0.88 22.43 -12.11
C LYS A 146 0.36 21.57 -12.36
N VAL A 147 1.55 22.04 -11.98
CA VAL A 147 2.80 21.27 -12.15
C VAL A 147 2.71 19.95 -11.39
N ILE A 148 2.25 19.99 -10.14
CA ILE A 148 2.10 18.80 -9.30
C ILE A 148 1.06 17.84 -9.89
N ILE A 149 -0.12 18.35 -10.28
CA ILE A 149 -1.19 17.53 -10.89
C ILE A 149 -0.69 16.87 -12.17
N ASN A 150 -0.04 17.62 -13.05
CA ASN A 150 0.48 17.10 -14.31
C ASN A 150 1.56 16.03 -14.06
N SER A 151 2.39 16.19 -13.04
CA SER A 151 3.42 15.20 -12.70
C SER A 151 2.81 13.93 -12.12
N THR A 152 1.73 14.03 -11.33
CA THR A 152 0.95 12.86 -10.91
C THR A 152 0.31 12.15 -12.11
N LEU A 153 -0.25 12.91 -13.06
CA LEU A 153 -0.79 12.34 -14.30
C LEU A 153 0.31 11.69 -15.16
N ALA A 154 1.50 12.27 -15.21
CA ALA A 154 2.64 11.70 -15.93
C ALA A 154 3.04 10.32 -15.36
N VAL A 155 3.02 10.13 -14.03
CA VAL A 155 3.23 8.82 -13.40
C VAL A 155 2.17 7.81 -13.87
N VAL A 156 0.90 8.20 -13.90
CA VAL A 156 -0.20 7.33 -14.38
C VAL A 156 -0.01 6.97 -15.85
N ILE A 157 0.31 7.95 -16.70
CA ILE A 157 0.57 7.72 -18.14
C ILE A 157 1.75 6.76 -18.31
N MET A 158 2.84 6.97 -17.58
CA MET A 158 4.02 6.10 -17.63
C MET A 158 3.67 4.65 -17.26
N ILE A 159 2.89 4.45 -16.18
CA ILE A 159 2.45 3.11 -15.75
C ILE A 159 1.55 2.47 -16.81
N LEU A 160 0.58 3.21 -17.35
CA LEU A 160 -0.32 2.69 -18.38
C LEU A 160 0.44 2.28 -19.64
N ILE A 161 1.41 3.07 -20.07
CA ILE A 161 2.25 2.71 -21.23
C ILE A 161 3.07 1.46 -20.91
N GLY A 162 3.71 1.38 -19.73
CA GLY A 162 4.53 0.23 -19.35
C GLY A 162 3.75 -1.09 -19.18
N ILE A 163 2.45 -1.02 -18.88
CA ILE A 163 1.58 -2.22 -18.81
C ILE A 163 1.12 -2.67 -20.20
N ASN A 164 0.84 -1.73 -21.11
CA ASN A 164 0.23 -2.05 -22.41
C ASN A 164 1.23 -2.24 -23.55
N PHE A 165 2.44 -1.66 -23.45
CA PHE A 165 3.44 -1.67 -24.50
C PHE A 165 4.76 -2.24 -24.01
N ASP A 166 5.44 -3.02 -24.86
CA ASP A 166 6.79 -3.49 -24.58
C ASP A 166 7.79 -2.36 -24.84
N LEU A 167 8.45 -1.91 -23.77
CA LEU A 167 9.42 -0.81 -23.78
C LEU A 167 10.87 -1.28 -23.98
N ARG A 168 11.09 -2.57 -24.25
CA ARG A 168 12.43 -3.12 -24.49
C ARG A 168 12.90 -2.75 -25.90
N ILE A 169 13.74 -1.71 -25.98
CA ILE A 169 14.30 -1.18 -27.23
C ILE A 169 15.60 -1.87 -27.69
N ASN A 170 16.15 -2.79 -26.89
CA ASN A 170 17.42 -3.49 -27.19
C ASN A 170 17.21 -4.87 -27.85
N THR A 171 16.05 -5.12 -28.46
CA THR A 171 15.76 -6.36 -29.21
C THR A 171 16.10 -6.19 -30.69
N THR A 172 16.35 -7.31 -31.39
CA THR A 172 16.80 -7.30 -32.80
C THR A 172 15.75 -6.79 -33.79
N GLU A 173 14.48 -6.84 -33.42
CA GLU A 173 13.37 -6.17 -34.13
C GLU A 173 12.56 -5.38 -33.11
N VAL A 174 12.45 -4.06 -33.32
CA VAL A 174 11.65 -3.15 -32.50
C VAL A 174 10.64 -2.47 -33.41
N SER A 175 9.35 -2.61 -33.11
CA SER A 175 8.30 -1.95 -33.87
C SER A 175 8.35 -0.42 -33.68
N ALA A 176 7.84 0.34 -34.67
CA ALA A 176 7.72 1.79 -34.55
C ALA A 176 6.82 2.21 -33.36
N GLU A 177 5.86 1.34 -32.99
CA GLU A 177 4.97 1.53 -31.85
C GLU A 177 5.72 1.44 -30.52
N SER A 178 6.61 0.47 -30.35
CA SER A 178 7.47 0.35 -29.15
C SER A 178 8.40 1.55 -28.99
N TRP A 179 8.94 2.09 -30.09
CA TRP A 179 9.73 3.31 -30.05
C TRP A 179 8.92 4.53 -29.61
N ALA A 180 7.72 4.73 -30.17
CA ALA A 180 6.85 5.84 -29.78
C ALA A 180 6.41 5.73 -28.31
N ALA A 181 6.04 4.52 -27.86
CA ALA A 181 5.71 4.21 -26.49
C ALA A 181 6.88 4.49 -25.53
N PHE A 182 8.10 4.08 -25.91
CA PHE A 182 9.31 4.37 -25.14
C PHE A 182 9.56 5.87 -24.98
N PHE A 183 9.53 6.65 -26.07
CA PHE A 183 9.75 8.09 -25.98
C PHE A 183 8.68 8.79 -25.13
N LEU A 184 7.41 8.40 -25.26
CA LEU A 184 6.33 8.97 -24.47
C LEU A 184 6.46 8.61 -22.99
N ALA A 185 6.76 7.34 -22.67
CA ALA A 185 7.01 6.89 -21.30
C ALA A 185 8.23 7.58 -20.69
N TYR A 186 9.31 7.75 -21.46
CA TYR A 186 10.52 8.43 -21.04
C TYR A 186 10.27 9.93 -20.77
N ALA A 187 9.53 10.61 -21.64
CA ALA A 187 9.12 12.00 -21.41
C ALA A 187 8.25 12.14 -20.16
N ALA A 188 7.30 11.22 -19.95
CA ALA A 188 6.46 11.18 -18.76
C ALA A 188 7.29 10.93 -17.48
N TYR A 189 8.27 10.02 -17.54
CA TYR A 189 9.21 9.75 -16.45
C TYR A 189 10.03 10.99 -16.07
N LEU A 190 10.60 11.68 -17.05
CA LEU A 190 11.35 12.93 -16.81
C LEU A 190 10.47 14.02 -16.21
N TYR A 191 9.24 14.17 -16.70
CA TYR A 191 8.30 15.15 -16.17
C TYR A 191 7.82 14.83 -14.75
N ALA A 192 7.64 13.54 -14.44
CA ALA A 192 7.35 13.08 -13.08
C ALA A 192 8.52 13.38 -12.12
N GLY A 193 9.74 13.07 -12.54
CA GLY A 193 10.96 13.38 -11.78
C GLY A 193 11.14 14.88 -11.54
N PHE A 194 10.93 15.71 -12.57
CA PHE A 194 10.91 17.17 -12.45
C PHE A 194 9.85 17.64 -11.45
N GLY A 195 8.64 17.09 -11.52
CA GLY A 195 7.55 17.41 -10.60
C GLY A 195 7.87 17.12 -9.14
N LEU A 196 8.52 15.99 -8.87
CA LEU A 196 8.95 15.63 -7.53
C LEU A 196 10.03 16.59 -7.02
N LEU A 197 11.02 16.93 -7.85
CA LEU A 197 12.05 17.92 -7.50
C LEU A 197 11.43 19.30 -7.26
N TYR A 198 10.47 19.70 -8.09
CA TYR A 198 9.71 20.94 -7.91
C TYR A 198 8.92 20.93 -6.60
N ALA A 199 8.27 19.81 -6.25
CA ALA A 199 7.57 19.64 -4.98
C ALA A 199 8.53 19.80 -3.79
N CYS A 200 9.71 19.18 -3.84
CA CYS A 200 10.75 19.36 -2.83
C CYS A 200 11.19 20.82 -2.73
N TRP A 201 11.40 21.50 -3.87
CA TRP A 201 11.78 22.92 -3.89
C TRP A 201 10.70 23.82 -3.28
N VAL A 202 9.42 23.60 -3.60
CA VAL A 202 8.28 24.32 -3.00
C VAL A 202 8.26 24.13 -1.48
N LEU A 203 8.38 22.89 -1.00
CA LEU A 203 8.38 22.60 0.44
C LEU A 203 9.61 23.15 1.16
N TYR A 204 10.75 23.21 0.47
CA TYR A 204 11.96 23.84 0.98
C TYR A 204 11.81 25.35 1.10
N ARG A 205 11.36 26.02 0.03
CA ARG A 205 11.08 27.47 0.01
C ARG A 205 10.12 27.88 1.13
N THR A 206 9.13 27.03 1.40
CA THR A 206 8.11 27.28 2.42
C THR A 206 8.50 26.87 3.83
N SER A 207 9.77 26.49 4.04
CA SER A 207 10.32 26.07 5.33
C SER A 207 9.60 24.88 5.98
N VAL A 208 8.87 24.09 5.20
CA VAL A 208 8.18 22.87 5.66
C VAL A 208 9.11 21.66 5.58
N LEU A 209 9.94 21.58 4.55
CA LEU A 209 10.80 20.41 4.32
C LEU A 209 11.90 20.27 5.38
N SER A 210 12.53 21.38 5.79
CA SER A 210 13.67 21.33 6.72
C SER A 210 13.32 20.78 8.11
N PRO A 211 12.22 21.20 8.76
CA PRO A 211 11.77 20.58 10.00
C PRO A 211 11.43 19.09 9.83
N VAL A 212 10.72 18.71 8.76
CA VAL A 212 10.31 17.33 8.51
C VAL A 212 11.51 16.41 8.30
N VAL A 213 12.51 16.85 7.54
CA VAL A 213 13.75 16.09 7.33
C VAL A 213 14.51 15.96 8.65
N ARG A 214 14.57 17.02 9.48
CA ARG A 214 15.25 16.98 10.77
C ARG A 214 14.58 16.04 11.76
N GLU A 215 13.26 16.09 11.90
CA GLU A 215 12.53 15.18 12.78
C GLU A 215 12.61 13.74 12.28
N THR A 216 12.47 13.51 10.98
CA THR A 216 12.67 12.17 10.39
C THR A 216 14.09 11.66 10.64
N ALA A 217 15.12 12.47 10.42
CA ALA A 217 16.51 12.09 10.65
C ALA A 217 16.79 11.81 12.14
N LYS A 218 16.20 12.58 13.05
CA LYS A 218 16.33 12.39 14.50
C LYS A 218 15.72 11.07 14.95
N VAL A 219 14.49 10.76 14.52
CA VAL A 219 13.82 9.48 14.84
C VAL A 219 14.60 8.32 14.25
N THR A 220 14.99 8.40 12.97
CA THR A 220 15.78 7.36 12.30
C THR A 220 17.14 7.16 12.97
N SER A 221 17.84 8.24 13.33
CA SER A 221 19.13 8.15 14.04
C SER A 221 18.98 7.52 15.41
N MET A 222 17.92 7.84 16.16
CA MET A 222 17.63 7.22 17.45
C MET A 222 17.47 5.70 17.28
N VAL A 223 16.65 5.27 16.32
CA VAL A 223 16.44 3.84 16.01
C VAL A 223 17.77 3.17 15.63
N PHE A 224 18.56 3.77 14.74
CA PHE A 224 19.86 3.20 14.35
C PHE A 224 20.86 3.12 15.51
N THR A 225 20.89 4.09 16.42
CA THR A 225 21.75 4.02 17.60
C THR A 225 21.35 2.86 18.52
N ILE A 226 20.04 2.62 18.69
CA ILE A 226 19.54 1.47 19.46
C ILE A 226 19.94 0.17 18.75
N LEU A 227 19.76 0.08 17.43
CA LEU A 227 20.18 -1.08 16.62
C LEU A 227 21.68 -1.39 16.74
N ILE A 228 22.54 -0.38 16.79
CA ILE A 228 23.99 -0.59 16.98
C ILE A 228 24.25 -1.18 18.37
N GLY A 229 23.64 -0.62 19.42
CA GLY A 229 23.80 -1.10 20.79
C GLY A 229 23.28 -2.53 20.98
N SER A 230 22.11 -2.84 20.43
CA SER A 230 21.53 -4.18 20.51
C SER A 230 22.32 -5.19 19.68
N GLN A 231 22.87 -4.80 18.53
CA GLN A 231 23.73 -5.69 17.74
C GLN A 231 25.05 -6.02 18.45
N LEU A 232 25.64 -5.07 19.19
CA LEU A 232 26.80 -5.34 20.04
C LEU A 232 26.45 -6.34 21.15
N LEU A 233 25.32 -6.14 21.84
CA LEU A 233 24.84 -7.08 22.86
C LEU A 233 24.58 -8.47 22.27
N ASN A 234 23.96 -8.54 21.10
CA ASN A 234 23.66 -9.79 20.40
C ASN A 234 24.95 -10.56 20.08
N LEU A 235 25.93 -9.88 19.49
CA LEU A 235 27.23 -10.49 19.19
C LEU A 235 27.91 -11.03 20.44
N VAL A 236 27.80 -10.34 21.57
CA VAL A 236 28.32 -10.80 22.86
C VAL A 236 27.57 -12.06 23.33
N VAL A 237 26.22 -12.05 23.32
CA VAL A 237 25.40 -13.21 23.72
C VAL A 237 25.72 -14.43 22.86
N ILE A 238 25.85 -14.26 21.55
CA ILE A 238 26.22 -15.34 20.62
C ILE A 238 27.65 -15.82 20.91
N SER A 239 28.60 -14.91 21.11
CA SER A 239 30.01 -15.24 21.38
C SER A 239 30.20 -16.05 22.66
N PHE A 240 29.38 -15.81 23.69
CA PHE A 240 29.36 -16.59 24.93
C PHE A 240 28.52 -17.89 24.83
N GLY A 241 27.95 -18.20 23.66
CA GLY A 241 27.12 -19.37 23.43
C GLY A 241 25.71 -19.28 24.01
N GLY A 242 25.23 -18.08 24.35
CA GLY A 242 23.90 -17.85 24.93
C GLY A 242 22.76 -18.40 24.08
N GLU A 243 22.91 -18.38 22.75
CA GLU A 243 21.94 -18.97 21.83
C GLU A 243 21.80 -20.50 22.01
N HIS A 244 22.91 -21.21 22.32
CA HIS A 244 22.89 -22.65 22.53
C HIS A 244 22.17 -23.00 23.84
N TYR A 245 22.38 -22.21 24.90
CA TYR A 245 21.67 -22.40 26.17
C TYR A 245 20.17 -22.20 26.03
N ILE A 246 19.75 -21.15 25.31
CA ILE A 246 18.32 -20.89 25.05
C ILE A 246 17.73 -22.02 24.20
N GLN A 247 18.42 -22.44 23.14
CA GLN A 247 17.95 -23.55 22.30
C GLN A 247 17.87 -24.87 23.07
N GLN A 248 18.84 -25.20 23.92
CA GLN A 248 18.80 -26.39 24.77
C GLN A 248 17.65 -26.32 25.78
N PHE A 249 17.42 -25.16 26.39
CA PHE A 249 16.28 -24.95 27.27
C PHE A 249 14.95 -25.19 26.54
N LEU A 250 14.77 -24.61 25.36
CA LEU A 250 13.56 -24.82 24.57
C LEU A 250 13.41 -26.27 24.08
N LYS A 251 14.52 -26.92 23.68
CA LYS A 251 14.53 -28.34 23.28
C LYS A 251 14.34 -29.32 24.44
N SER A 252 14.45 -28.87 25.70
CA SER A 252 14.22 -29.71 26.88
C SER A 252 12.74 -30.04 27.10
N TYR A 253 11.84 -29.33 26.43
CA TYR A 253 10.41 -29.61 26.45
C TYR A 253 10.05 -30.65 25.38
N ASP A 254 9.31 -31.69 25.77
CA ASP A 254 8.91 -32.77 24.87
C ASP A 254 7.82 -32.36 23.86
N SER A 255 7.11 -31.26 24.12
CA SER A 255 5.97 -30.82 23.31
C SER A 255 6.30 -29.58 22.46
N GLU A 256 6.28 -29.75 21.13
CA GLU A 256 6.46 -28.66 20.15
C GLU A 256 5.47 -27.50 20.37
N PHE A 257 4.22 -27.81 20.75
CA PHE A 257 3.20 -26.81 21.05
C PHE A 257 3.54 -25.96 22.28
N GLN A 258 4.09 -26.59 23.34
CA GLN A 258 4.50 -25.86 24.54
C GLN A 258 5.67 -24.93 24.22
N VAL A 259 6.66 -25.41 23.48
CA VAL A 259 7.79 -24.61 23.03
C VAL A 259 7.34 -23.42 22.20
N PHE A 260 6.45 -23.65 21.24
CA PHE A 260 5.91 -22.58 20.40
C PHE A 260 5.15 -21.53 21.23
N LEU A 261 4.33 -21.94 22.20
CA LEU A 261 3.61 -21.01 23.07
C LEU A 261 4.55 -20.21 23.98
N ILE A 262 5.60 -20.84 24.52
CA ILE A 262 6.65 -20.15 25.30
C ILE A 262 7.34 -19.10 24.42
N VAL A 263 7.74 -19.46 23.20
CA VAL A 263 8.38 -18.51 22.27
C VAL A 263 7.44 -17.36 21.94
N MET A 264 6.16 -17.63 21.69
CA MET A 264 5.15 -16.59 21.43
C MET A 264 4.99 -15.65 22.63
N LEU A 265 4.96 -16.17 23.86
CA LEU A 265 4.89 -15.36 25.07
C LEU A 265 6.14 -14.49 25.25
N VAL A 266 7.34 -15.08 25.06
CA VAL A 266 8.61 -14.36 25.16
C VAL A 266 8.69 -13.25 24.12
N LEU A 267 8.35 -13.54 22.86
CA LEU A 267 8.31 -12.54 21.78
C LEU A 267 7.30 -11.44 22.06
N PHE A 268 6.14 -11.77 22.63
CA PHE A 268 5.12 -10.80 23.01
C PHE A 268 5.61 -9.85 24.12
N VAL A 269 6.23 -10.38 25.17
CA VAL A 269 6.77 -9.56 26.27
C VAL A 269 7.96 -8.72 25.80
N LEU A 270 8.85 -9.30 24.99
CA LEU A 270 10.05 -8.62 24.51
C LEU A 270 9.71 -7.48 23.54
N GLY A 271 8.62 -7.61 22.76
CA GLY A 271 8.09 -6.55 21.90
C GLY A 271 7.63 -5.29 22.63
N PHE A 272 7.48 -5.32 23.96
CA PHE A 272 7.29 -4.11 24.74
C PHE A 272 8.57 -3.27 24.85
N VAL A 273 9.75 -3.90 24.84
CA VAL A 273 11.00 -3.20 25.14
C VAL A 273 11.85 -2.99 23.88
N LEU A 274 11.86 -3.97 22.99
CA LEU A 274 12.72 -3.99 21.80
C LEU A 274 11.95 -3.67 20.51
N ASP A 275 12.67 -3.13 19.53
CA ASP A 275 12.13 -2.88 18.18
C ASP A 275 11.89 -4.23 17.45
N PHE A 276 10.93 -4.26 16.51
CA PHE A 276 10.59 -5.46 15.76
C PHE A 276 11.76 -5.92 14.90
N LEU A 277 12.57 -4.97 14.38
CA LEU A 277 13.78 -5.30 13.64
C LEU A 277 14.80 -6.01 14.55
N GLU A 278 14.94 -5.59 15.80
CA GLU A 278 15.85 -6.21 16.77
C GLU A 278 15.40 -7.62 17.12
N ILE A 279 14.10 -7.80 17.35
CA ILE A 279 13.55 -9.12 17.63
C ILE A 279 13.78 -10.06 16.45
N ILE A 280 13.58 -9.58 15.22
CA ILE A 280 13.81 -10.35 13.99
C ILE A 280 15.29 -10.68 13.80
N TYR A 281 16.23 -9.78 14.12
CA TYR A 281 17.66 -10.04 13.94
C TYR A 281 18.33 -10.80 15.09
N ILE A 282 17.78 -10.74 16.30
CA ILE A 282 18.35 -11.34 17.51
C ILE A 282 17.60 -12.60 17.87
N VAL A 283 16.32 -12.48 18.18
CA VAL A 283 15.55 -13.57 18.78
C VAL A 283 15.21 -14.63 17.75
N ILE A 284 14.77 -14.23 16.55
CA ILE A 284 14.34 -15.19 15.52
C ILE A 284 15.47 -16.13 15.09
N PRO A 285 16.73 -15.71 14.90
CA PRO A 285 17.82 -16.66 14.66
C PRO A 285 18.07 -17.62 15.83
N ILE A 286 17.88 -17.17 17.08
CA ILE A 286 18.06 -18.00 18.27
C ILE A 286 16.93 -19.05 18.38
N VAL A 287 15.66 -18.63 18.27
CA VAL A 287 14.49 -19.52 18.42
C VAL A 287 14.14 -20.26 17.12
N GLY A 288 14.54 -19.72 15.97
CA GLY A 288 14.20 -20.18 14.62
C GLY A 288 14.48 -21.65 14.39
N PRO A 289 15.70 -22.16 14.68
CA PRO A 289 16.01 -23.58 14.56
C PRO A 289 15.10 -24.48 15.41
N VAL A 290 14.49 -23.96 16.47
CA VAL A 290 13.57 -24.70 17.34
C VAL A 290 12.14 -24.65 16.80
N ILE A 291 11.67 -23.49 16.35
CA ILE A 291 10.28 -23.31 15.89
C ILE A 291 10.05 -23.73 14.43
N TYR A 292 11.06 -23.61 13.57
CA TYR A 292 10.99 -24.00 12.16
C TYR A 292 11.53 -25.42 11.89
N GLY A 293 12.23 -26.00 12.87
CA GLY A 293 12.78 -27.36 12.76
C GLY A 293 11.79 -28.47 13.12
N GLY A 294 10.61 -28.12 13.63
CA GLY A 294 9.56 -29.06 14.03
C GLY A 294 8.59 -29.41 12.90
N THR A 295 7.38 -29.83 13.28
CA THR A 295 6.33 -30.27 12.35
C THR A 295 5.45 -29.15 11.78
N PHE A 296 5.58 -27.92 12.29
CA PHE A 296 4.76 -26.80 11.85
C PHE A 296 5.17 -26.25 10.49
N ASP A 297 4.19 -25.83 9.68
CA ASP A 297 4.44 -25.12 8.43
C ASP A 297 5.17 -23.79 8.72
N PRO A 298 6.37 -23.56 8.15
CA PRO A 298 7.12 -22.32 8.36
C PRO A 298 6.34 -21.06 8.02
N LYS A 299 5.43 -21.11 7.03
CA LYS A 299 4.58 -19.97 6.65
C LYS A 299 3.63 -19.62 7.79
N TRP A 300 2.98 -20.61 8.38
CA TRP A 300 2.06 -20.41 9.49
C TRP A 300 2.80 -19.87 10.72
N VAL A 301 3.94 -20.47 11.08
CA VAL A 301 4.80 -20.00 12.19
C VAL A 301 5.21 -18.53 11.98
N THR A 302 5.66 -18.18 10.77
CA THR A 302 6.08 -16.82 10.44
C THR A 302 4.94 -15.82 10.61
N ILE A 303 3.73 -16.16 10.14
CA ILE A 303 2.56 -15.26 10.26
C ILE A 303 2.10 -15.14 11.70
N MET A 304 2.09 -16.22 12.48
CA MET A 304 1.76 -16.18 13.90
C MET A 304 2.72 -15.26 14.67
N VAL A 305 4.03 -15.41 14.44
CA VAL A 305 5.04 -14.53 15.02
C VAL A 305 4.84 -13.08 14.59
N ALA A 306 4.56 -12.83 13.31
CA ALA A 306 4.34 -11.47 12.79
C ALA A 306 3.12 -10.78 13.44
N VAL A 307 1.98 -11.48 13.52
CA VAL A 307 0.75 -10.95 14.15
C VAL A 307 0.96 -10.74 15.66
N ASN A 308 1.68 -11.65 16.32
CA ASN A 308 2.01 -11.53 17.74
C ASN A 308 2.89 -10.30 18.03
N LEU A 309 3.92 -10.07 17.22
CA LEU A 309 4.75 -8.87 17.32
C LEU A 309 3.92 -7.61 17.08
N GLN A 310 3.07 -7.56 16.05
CA GLN A 310 2.17 -6.41 15.84
C GLN A 310 1.26 -6.14 17.05
N THR A 311 0.75 -7.20 17.68
CA THR A 311 -0.09 -7.09 18.88
C THR A 311 0.68 -6.50 20.06
N SER A 312 1.93 -6.94 20.27
CA SER A 312 2.81 -6.40 21.31
C SER A 312 3.05 -4.89 21.13
N PHE A 313 3.26 -4.44 19.89
CA PHE A 313 3.48 -3.03 19.54
C PHE A 313 2.26 -2.12 19.78
N LEU A 314 1.06 -2.70 19.91
CA LEU A 314 -0.17 -1.98 20.23
C LEU A 314 -0.55 -2.05 21.70
N THR A 315 0.10 -2.91 22.49
CA THR A 315 -0.30 -3.18 23.87
C THR A 315 0.56 -2.34 24.84
N PRO A 316 -0.04 -1.67 25.84
CA PRO A 316 0.71 -1.04 26.94
C PRO A 316 1.63 -2.05 27.65
N PRO A 317 2.80 -1.65 28.18
CA PRO A 317 3.19 -0.30 28.60
C PRO A 317 3.92 0.56 27.55
N PHE A 318 4.39 -0.03 26.46
CA PHE A 318 5.35 0.64 25.55
C PHE A 318 4.93 0.73 24.07
N GLY A 319 3.65 0.49 23.75
CA GLY A 319 3.19 0.53 22.35
C GLY A 319 3.55 1.84 21.63
N PHE A 320 4.50 1.78 20.68
CA PHE A 320 5.05 2.96 19.98
C PHE A 320 3.96 3.84 19.38
N ALA A 321 2.93 3.22 18.78
CA ALA A 321 1.79 3.92 18.21
C ALA A 321 1.04 4.77 19.25
N LEU A 322 0.93 4.29 20.49
CA LEU A 322 0.27 5.00 21.60
C LEU A 322 1.09 6.21 22.05
N PHE A 323 2.42 6.10 22.05
CA PHE A 323 3.30 7.23 22.37
C PHE A 323 3.31 8.28 21.26
N TYR A 324 3.30 7.86 19.99
CA TYR A 324 3.14 8.79 18.87
C TYR A 324 1.82 9.55 18.97
N LEU A 325 0.71 8.85 19.26
CA LEU A 325 -0.58 9.48 19.51
C LEU A 325 -0.53 10.42 20.71
N ARG A 326 0.14 10.05 21.80
CA ARG A 326 0.30 10.93 22.95
C ARG A 326 1.07 12.21 22.60
N GLY A 327 2.05 12.13 21.71
CA GLY A 327 2.85 13.28 21.24
C GLY A 327 2.06 14.32 20.46
N VAL A 328 0.99 13.90 19.78
CA VAL A 328 0.10 14.80 19.01
C VAL A 328 -1.25 15.08 19.70
N ALA A 329 -1.58 14.33 20.74
CA ALA A 329 -2.85 14.45 21.44
C ALA A 329 -2.91 15.71 22.32
N PRO A 330 -4.03 16.47 22.29
CA PRO A 330 -4.27 17.59 23.18
C PRO A 330 -4.09 17.23 24.66
N LYS A 331 -3.79 18.22 25.52
CA LYS A 331 -3.49 17.98 26.95
C LYS A 331 -4.69 17.37 27.70
N GLU A 332 -5.89 17.53 27.16
CA GLU A 332 -7.16 17.03 27.67
C GLU A 332 -7.28 15.50 27.51
N VAL A 333 -6.54 14.90 26.57
CA VAL A 333 -6.54 13.44 26.35
C VAL A 333 -5.45 12.78 27.19
N THR A 334 -5.86 12.09 28.25
CA THR A 334 -4.95 11.37 29.14
C THR A 334 -4.44 10.07 28.52
N THR A 335 -3.30 9.57 28.98
CA THR A 335 -2.75 8.26 28.56
C THR A 335 -3.75 7.12 28.80
N GLY A 336 -4.55 7.21 29.88
CA GLY A 336 -5.60 6.23 30.16
C GLY A 336 -6.71 6.21 29.10
N HIS A 337 -7.06 7.36 28.51
CA HIS A 337 -8.03 7.41 27.40
C HIS A 337 -7.47 6.72 26.15
N ILE A 338 -6.18 6.91 25.87
CA ILE A 338 -5.49 6.26 24.74
C ILE A 338 -5.43 4.75 24.95
N TYR A 339 -5.08 4.28 26.16
CA TYR A 339 -5.01 2.85 26.49
C TYR A 339 -6.39 2.18 26.42
N ARG A 340 -7.43 2.84 26.91
CA ARG A 340 -8.80 2.32 26.78
C ARG A 340 -9.26 2.31 25.31
N GLY A 341 -8.83 3.30 24.53
CA GLY A 341 -9.11 3.38 23.10
C GLY A 341 -8.45 2.29 22.25
N VAL A 342 -7.26 1.79 22.66
CA VAL A 342 -6.59 0.71 21.92
C VAL A 342 -7.10 -0.69 22.28
N ALA A 343 -7.69 -0.87 23.46
CA ALA A 343 -8.13 -2.18 23.94
C ALA A 343 -9.02 -2.96 22.95
N PRO A 344 -9.99 -2.35 22.23
CA PRO A 344 -10.75 -3.05 21.18
C PRO A 344 -9.87 -3.56 20.04
N PHE A 345 -8.85 -2.81 19.63
CA PHE A 345 -7.94 -3.21 18.57
C PHE A 345 -7.03 -4.37 19.00
N VAL A 346 -6.52 -4.32 20.24
CA VAL A 346 -5.76 -5.45 20.82
C VAL A 346 -6.64 -6.70 20.90
N LEU A 347 -7.91 -6.56 21.32
CA LEU A 347 -8.85 -7.69 21.36
C LEU A 347 -9.06 -8.29 19.97
N ILE A 348 -9.24 -7.46 18.93
CA ILE A 348 -9.37 -7.92 17.53
C ILE A 348 -8.10 -8.66 17.09
N GLN A 349 -6.92 -8.18 17.45
CA GLN A 349 -5.65 -8.84 17.12
C GLN A 349 -5.51 -10.20 17.82
N VAL A 350 -5.85 -10.28 19.12
CA VAL A 350 -5.85 -11.54 19.88
C VAL A 350 -6.88 -12.53 19.30
N LEU A 351 -8.07 -12.04 18.93
CA LEU A 351 -9.07 -12.85 18.22
C LEU A 351 -8.54 -13.34 16.88
N GLY A 352 -7.85 -12.49 16.12
CA GLY A 352 -7.18 -12.86 14.88
C GLY A 352 -6.15 -13.97 15.11
N LEU A 353 -5.28 -13.82 16.11
CA LEU A 353 -4.28 -14.82 16.48
C LEU A 353 -4.91 -16.15 16.93
N THR A 354 -6.00 -16.09 17.69
CA THR A 354 -6.79 -17.27 18.09
C THR A 354 -7.42 -17.95 16.88
N LEU A 355 -7.94 -17.17 15.93
CA LEU A 355 -8.55 -17.67 14.71
C LEU A 355 -7.50 -18.31 13.79
N LEU A 356 -6.31 -17.73 13.66
CA LEU A 356 -5.19 -18.33 12.93
C LEU A 356 -4.66 -19.60 13.62
N TRP A 357 -4.78 -19.70 14.94
CA TRP A 357 -4.45 -20.90 15.70
C TRP A 357 -5.39 -22.06 15.38
N PHE A 358 -6.71 -21.82 15.40
CA PHE A 358 -7.70 -22.86 15.13
C PHE A 358 -7.88 -23.16 13.63
N PHE A 359 -7.62 -22.19 12.76
CA PHE A 359 -7.82 -22.29 11.31
C PHE A 359 -6.54 -21.92 10.55
N PRO A 360 -5.50 -22.78 10.60
CA PRO A 360 -4.22 -22.53 9.92
C PRO A 360 -4.35 -22.43 8.39
N SER A 361 -5.41 -23.03 7.83
CA SER A 361 -5.74 -22.94 6.39
C SER A 361 -5.91 -21.50 5.90
N ILE A 362 -6.33 -20.58 6.77
CA ILE A 362 -6.52 -19.17 6.40
C ILE A 362 -5.20 -18.54 5.92
N VAL A 363 -4.09 -18.93 6.52
CA VAL A 363 -2.76 -18.46 6.14
C VAL A 363 -2.34 -19.01 4.77
N THR A 364 -2.77 -20.22 4.43
CA THR A 364 -2.30 -20.93 3.24
C THR A 364 -3.21 -20.77 2.03
N ILE A 365 -4.45 -20.28 2.18
CA ILE A 365 -5.41 -20.08 1.08
C ILE A 365 -4.84 -19.18 -0.02
N ILE A 366 -4.43 -17.95 0.30
CA ILE A 366 -3.96 -17.00 -0.73
C ILE A 366 -2.69 -17.53 -1.43
N PRO A 367 -1.65 -17.98 -0.70
CA PRO A 367 -0.49 -18.60 -1.33
C PRO A 367 -0.80 -19.85 -2.17
N SER A 368 -1.86 -20.60 -1.85
CA SER A 368 -2.26 -21.77 -2.64
C SER A 368 -3.03 -21.42 -3.92
N LEU A 369 -3.70 -20.26 -3.94
CA LEU A 369 -4.48 -19.77 -5.07
C LEU A 369 -3.65 -19.02 -6.10
N ILE A 370 -2.49 -18.48 -5.71
CA ILE A 370 -1.55 -17.81 -6.60
C ILE A 370 -0.51 -18.86 -7.04
N PRO A 371 -0.60 -19.41 -8.28
CA PRO A 371 0.45 -20.28 -8.78
C PRO A 371 1.76 -19.48 -8.88
N ASN A 372 2.84 -20.03 -8.31
CA ASN A 372 4.20 -19.48 -8.41
C ASN A 372 4.66 -19.36 -9.87
#